data_AF-A0A9P6E1H6-F1
#
_entry.id   AF-A0A9P6E1H6-F1
#
_cell.length_a   1.000
_cell.length_b   1.000
_cell.length_c   1.000
_cell.angle_alpha   90.00
_cell.angle_beta   90.00
_cell.angle_gamma   90.00
#
_symmetry.space_group_name_H-M   'P 1'
#
loop_
_entity.id
_entity.type
_entity.pdbx_description
1 polymer ?
#
loop_
_entity_poly.entity_id
_entity_poly.type
_entity_poly.pdbx_seq_one_letter_code
_entity_poly.pdbx_strand_id
1 'polypeptide(L)'
;MDVDSTTLGHPLNGKMSISQSNEAKSHLNQAESEVLIVFILKMADRGFPLTLQKIVADYALQVVQENSPGIQKLGINWAHWFVTKHSDHLASLWSSGLDTVWAAAINPENVKHYFDILGSVYAKYEPCLENIYGMDESGFPLGGSERECVIGHQGTKCQKKRCDGDKENVTVLATICTDGTSVPPAVIFKGQNFM
;
A
#
# COMPACT_ATOMS: atom_id res chain seq x y z
N MET A 1 9.45 -43.04 20.31
CA MET A 1 9.48 -41.59 20.61
C MET A 1 9.25 -41.47 22.11
N ASP A 2 10.33 -41.27 22.87
CA ASP A 2 10.24 -41.06 24.31
C ASP A 2 9.72 -39.65 24.57
N VAL A 3 8.51 -39.57 25.12
CA VAL A 3 7.96 -38.32 25.63
C VAL A 3 8.34 -38.25 27.10
N ASP A 4 9.07 -37.20 27.47
CA ASP A 4 9.57 -37.00 28.83
C ASP A 4 8.42 -36.98 29.86
N SER A 5 8.60 -37.69 30.97
CA SER A 5 7.58 -37.89 32.00
C SER A 5 7.10 -36.59 32.66
N THR A 6 7.91 -35.53 32.62
CA THR A 6 7.49 -34.21 33.10
C THR A 6 6.43 -33.57 32.21
N THR A 7 6.44 -33.86 30.91
CA THR A 7 5.47 -33.32 29.93
C THR A 7 4.06 -33.86 30.17
N LEU A 8 3.95 -35.12 30.62
CA LEU A 8 2.68 -35.76 30.98
C LEU A 8 2.19 -35.42 32.40
N GLY A 9 3.07 -34.94 33.28
CA GLY A 9 2.72 -34.58 34.67
C GLY A 9 2.07 -33.21 34.84
N HIS A 10 2.19 -32.31 33.85
CA HIS A 10 1.62 -30.97 33.91
C HIS A 10 0.08 -30.93 33.85
N PRO A 11 -0.59 -31.66 32.94
CA PRO A 11 -2.05 -31.71 32.89
C PRO A 11 -2.67 -32.34 34.15
N LEU A 12 -2.04 -33.38 34.71
CA LEU A 12 -2.52 -34.12 35.88
C LEU A 12 -2.50 -33.30 37.18
N ASN A 13 -1.67 -32.26 37.26
CA ASN A 13 -1.59 -31.34 38.40
C ASN A 13 -2.39 -30.03 38.18
N GLY A 14 -3.25 -29.97 37.16
CA GLY A 14 -4.03 -28.77 36.84
C GLY A 14 -3.20 -27.58 36.36
N LYS A 15 -1.93 -27.79 36.00
CA LYS A 15 -1.08 -26.72 35.46
C LYS A 15 -1.42 -26.53 33.99
N MET A 16 -1.96 -25.37 33.67
CA MET A 16 -2.25 -24.95 32.29
C MET A 16 -0.97 -24.97 31.45
N SER A 17 -1.12 -25.38 30.18
CA SER A 17 -0.01 -25.32 29.22
C SER A 17 0.44 -23.87 28.99
N ILE A 18 1.68 -23.68 28.53
CA ILE A 18 2.20 -22.34 28.18
C ILE A 18 1.31 -21.65 27.13
N SER A 19 0.77 -22.42 26.18
CA SER A 19 -0.18 -21.92 25.16
C SER A 19 -1.45 -21.36 25.81
N GLN A 20 -2.09 -22.15 26.69
CA GLN A 20 -3.31 -21.74 27.40
C GLN A 20 -3.07 -20.54 28.33
N SER A 21 -1.90 -20.48 29.00
CA SER A 21 -1.55 -19.33 29.83
C SER A 21 -1.32 -18.06 29.03
N ASN A 22 -0.78 -18.18 27.80
CA ASN A 22 -0.56 -17.05 26.91
C ASN A 22 -1.86 -16.57 26.25
N GLU A 23 -2.77 -17.48 25.90
CA GLU A 23 -4.12 -17.14 25.44
C GLU A 23 -4.89 -16.37 26.51
N ALA A 24 -4.84 -16.81 27.77
CA ALA A 24 -5.49 -16.12 28.89
C ALA A 24 -4.95 -14.71 29.17
N LYS A 25 -3.75 -14.38 28.68
CA LYS A 25 -3.12 -13.06 28.81
C LYS A 25 -3.31 -12.17 27.58
N SER A 26 -3.93 -12.69 26.52
CA SER A 26 -4.16 -11.92 25.31
C SER A 26 -5.32 -10.95 25.50
N HIS A 27 -5.19 -9.74 24.93
CA HIS A 27 -6.26 -8.75 24.96
C HIS A 27 -7.47 -9.13 24.09
N LEU A 28 -7.25 -9.98 23.08
CA LEU A 28 -8.29 -10.49 22.20
C LEU A 28 -8.36 -12.00 22.35
N ASN A 29 -9.57 -12.54 22.38
CA ASN A 29 -9.75 -13.98 22.25
C ASN A 29 -9.52 -14.44 20.81
N GLN A 30 -9.58 -15.76 20.58
CA GLN A 30 -9.33 -16.34 19.26
C GLN A 30 -10.33 -15.86 18.22
N ALA A 31 -11.63 -15.82 18.54
CA ALA A 31 -12.67 -15.39 17.61
C ALA A 31 -12.53 -13.91 17.22
N GLU A 32 -12.21 -13.05 18.18
CA GLU A 32 -11.96 -11.62 17.92
C GLU A 32 -10.72 -11.40 17.07
N SER A 33 -9.67 -12.18 17.32
CA SER A 33 -8.44 -12.14 16.53
C SER A 33 -8.73 -12.52 15.07
N GLU A 34 -9.54 -13.55 14.84
CA GLU A 34 -9.97 -13.97 13.50
C GLU A 34 -10.81 -12.91 12.78
N VAL A 35 -11.77 -12.29 13.49
CA VAL A 35 -12.57 -11.19 12.92
C VAL A 35 -11.68 -10.02 12.51
N LEU A 36 -10.71 -9.65 13.35
CA LEU A 36 -9.77 -8.57 13.05
C LEU A 36 -8.87 -8.90 11.85
N ILE A 37 -8.37 -10.14 11.75
CA ILE A 37 -7.59 -10.61 10.60
C ILE A 37 -8.41 -10.51 9.31
N VAL A 38 -9.64 -11.06 9.30
CA VAL A 38 -10.53 -11.02 8.13
C VAL A 38 -10.83 -9.58 7.72
N PHE A 39 -11.04 -8.69 8.69
CA PHE A 39 -11.28 -7.28 8.42
C PHE A 39 -10.06 -6.60 7.78
N ILE A 40 -8.86 -6.81 8.32
CA ILE A 40 -7.60 -6.26 7.77
C ILE A 40 -7.42 -6.71 6.31
N LEU A 41 -7.61 -8.00 6.03
CA LEU A 41 -7.47 -8.56 4.69
C LEU A 41 -8.51 -7.98 3.71
N LYS A 42 -9.79 -7.91 4.12
CA LYS A 42 -10.84 -7.30 3.30
C LYS A 42 -10.60 -5.83 3.00
N MET A 43 -9.96 -5.09 3.90
CA MET A 43 -9.57 -3.70 3.67
C MET A 43 -8.43 -3.60 2.65
N ALA A 44 -7.43 -4.48 2.75
CA ALA A 44 -6.36 -4.58 1.76
C ALA A 44 -6.91 -4.94 0.36
N ASP A 45 -7.80 -5.92 0.26
CA ASP A 45 -8.41 -6.34 -1.02
C ASP A 45 -9.21 -5.23 -1.72
N ARG A 46 -9.78 -4.32 -0.94
CA ARG A 46 -10.53 -3.15 -1.45
C ARG A 46 -9.62 -1.96 -1.82
N GLY A 47 -8.30 -2.12 -1.67
CA GLY A 47 -7.33 -1.06 -1.92
C GLY A 47 -7.22 -0.03 -0.79
N PHE A 48 -7.73 -0.34 0.40
CA PHE A 48 -7.59 0.49 1.61
C PHE A 48 -6.78 -0.22 2.69
N PRO A 49 -5.54 -0.67 2.40
CA PRO A 49 -4.75 -1.44 3.36
C PRO A 49 -4.44 -0.58 4.59
N LEU A 50 -4.50 -1.20 5.78
CA LEU A 50 -4.36 -0.52 7.06
C LEU A 50 -2.90 -0.50 7.52
N THR A 51 -2.49 0.56 8.24
CA THR A 51 -1.22 0.58 8.96
C THR A 51 -1.34 -0.02 10.35
N LEU A 52 -0.21 -0.38 10.97
CA LEU A 52 -0.17 -0.82 12.36
C LEU A 52 -0.84 0.19 13.30
N GLN A 53 -0.62 1.49 13.07
CA GLN A 53 -1.22 2.54 13.89
C GLN A 53 -2.76 2.56 13.77
N LYS A 54 -3.30 2.46 12.54
CA LYS A 54 -4.76 2.41 12.33
C LYS A 54 -5.39 1.14 12.90
N ILE A 55 -4.71 -0.01 12.81
CA ILE A 55 -5.17 -1.25 13.44
C ILE A 55 -5.36 -1.06 14.95
N VAL A 56 -4.38 -0.41 15.62
CA VAL A 56 -4.46 -0.13 17.06
C VAL A 56 -5.52 0.93 17.38
N ALA A 57 -5.47 2.06 16.68
CA ALA A 57 -6.25 3.26 17.01
C ALA A 57 -7.75 3.07 16.73
N ASP A 58 -8.09 2.43 15.62
CA ASP A 58 -9.46 2.48 15.09
C ASP A 58 -10.24 1.19 15.34
N TYR A 59 -9.58 0.03 15.46
CA TYR A 59 -10.28 -1.26 15.43
C TYR A 59 -9.98 -2.15 16.64
N ALA A 60 -8.70 -2.43 16.92
CA ALA A 60 -8.35 -3.34 18.01
C ALA A 60 -8.78 -2.81 19.38
N LEU A 61 -8.66 -1.50 19.61
CA LEU A 61 -9.08 -0.89 20.87
C LEU A 61 -10.60 -0.95 21.06
N GLN A 62 -11.40 -0.79 19.99
CA GLN A 62 -12.86 -0.88 20.06
C GLN A 62 -13.30 -2.28 20.53
N VAL A 63 -12.75 -3.32 19.92
CA VAL A 63 -13.05 -4.72 20.27
C VAL A 63 -12.64 -5.02 21.73
N VAL A 64 -11.49 -4.50 22.17
CA VAL A 64 -11.03 -4.68 23.55
C VAL A 64 -11.93 -3.95 24.55
N GLN A 65 -12.43 -2.76 24.21
CA GLN A 65 -13.30 -1.97 25.08
C GLN A 65 -14.69 -2.59 25.28
N GLU A 66 -15.21 -3.32 24.29
CA GLU A 66 -16.47 -4.06 24.43
C GLU A 66 -16.39 -5.12 25.55
N ASN A 67 -15.25 -5.80 25.66
CA ASN A 67 -15.03 -6.83 26.68
C ASN A 67 -14.42 -6.31 27.98
N SER A 68 -13.71 -5.18 27.92
CA SER A 68 -12.92 -4.63 29.02
C SER A 68 -12.90 -3.10 28.96
N PRO A 69 -14.00 -2.44 29.37
CA PRO A 69 -14.16 -0.98 29.22
C PRO A 69 -13.14 -0.14 29.99
N GLY A 70 -12.37 -0.74 30.91
CA GLY A 70 -11.26 -0.08 31.61
C GLY A 70 -9.97 0.08 30.79
N ILE A 71 -9.86 -0.57 29.63
CA ILE A 71 -8.65 -0.49 28.79
C ILE A 71 -8.77 0.68 27.82
N GLN A 72 -8.02 1.76 28.10
CA GLN A 72 -8.03 2.96 27.27
C GLN A 72 -6.99 2.95 26.15
N LYS A 73 -5.93 2.15 26.26
CA LYS A 73 -4.85 2.08 25.28
C LYS A 73 -4.26 0.68 25.24
N LEU A 74 -3.88 0.25 24.04
CA LEU A 74 -3.04 -0.92 23.84
C LEU A 74 -1.56 -0.51 23.87
N GLY A 75 -0.69 -1.47 24.20
CA GLY A 75 0.75 -1.24 24.21
C GLY A 75 1.26 -0.81 22.83
N ILE A 76 2.29 0.04 22.80
CA ILE A 76 2.84 0.62 21.56
C ILE A 76 3.26 -0.43 20.52
N ASN A 77 3.72 -1.60 20.99
CA ASN A 77 4.14 -2.71 20.13
C ASN A 77 3.04 -3.75 19.88
N TRP A 78 1.83 -3.54 20.40
CA TRP A 78 0.79 -4.57 20.38
C TRP A 78 0.45 -5.02 18.95
N ALA A 79 0.21 -4.08 18.02
CA ALA A 79 -0.10 -4.45 16.64
C ALA A 79 1.08 -5.12 15.92
N HIS A 80 2.31 -4.73 16.21
CA HIS A 80 3.48 -5.42 15.68
C HIS A 80 3.50 -6.89 16.13
N TRP A 81 3.28 -7.14 17.44
CA TRP A 81 3.20 -8.50 17.97
C TRP A 81 2.01 -9.28 17.44
N PHE A 82 0.87 -8.64 17.26
CA PHE A 82 -0.32 -9.25 16.65
C PHE A 82 -0.04 -9.73 15.23
N VAL A 83 0.53 -8.87 14.38
CA VAL A 83 0.92 -9.22 13.00
C VAL A 83 1.99 -10.32 13.01
N THR A 84 2.96 -10.26 13.92
CA THR A 84 4.00 -11.28 14.05
C THR A 84 3.41 -12.64 14.43
N LYS A 85 2.46 -12.65 15.39
CA LYS A 85 1.78 -13.86 15.87
C LYS A 85 0.94 -14.51 14.76
N HIS A 86 0.33 -13.70 13.89
CA HIS A 86 -0.53 -14.15 12.79
C HIS A 86 0.16 -13.99 11.43
N SER A 87 1.47 -14.25 11.38
CA SER A 87 2.31 -14.13 10.17
C SER A 87 2.07 -15.24 9.13
N ASP A 88 1.27 -16.23 9.49
CA ASP A 88 0.68 -17.21 8.57
C ASP A 88 -0.37 -16.59 7.65
N HIS A 89 -1.02 -15.50 8.09
CA HIS A 89 -2.07 -14.81 7.32
C HIS A 89 -1.69 -13.39 6.91
N LEU A 90 -0.93 -12.68 7.76
CA LEU A 90 -0.64 -11.26 7.61
C LEU A 90 0.84 -11.01 7.26
N ALA A 91 1.08 -10.01 6.43
CA ALA A 91 2.42 -9.51 6.14
C ALA A 91 2.45 -7.98 6.09
N SER A 92 3.58 -7.41 6.53
CA SER A 92 3.90 -5.99 6.36
C SER A 92 4.46 -5.75 4.96
N LEU A 93 3.84 -4.85 4.22
CA LEU A 93 4.07 -4.61 2.80
C LEU A 93 4.23 -3.11 2.55
N TRP A 94 5.14 -2.74 1.66
CA TRP A 94 5.22 -1.37 1.19
C TRP A 94 4.12 -1.10 0.16
N SER A 95 3.33 -0.06 0.39
CA SER A 95 2.37 0.39 -0.60
C SER A 95 3.08 1.14 -1.74
N SER A 96 2.64 0.89 -2.97
CA SER A 96 3.03 1.72 -4.12
C SER A 96 1.79 2.34 -4.77
N GLY A 97 1.96 3.56 -5.26
CA GLY A 97 0.96 4.22 -6.10
C GLY A 97 0.68 3.39 -7.36
N LEU A 98 -0.50 3.57 -7.94
CA LEU A 98 -1.05 2.71 -8.99
C LEU A 98 -0.42 2.96 -10.38
N ASP A 99 0.91 3.07 -10.45
CA ASP A 99 1.73 3.29 -11.66
C ASP A 99 2.02 1.99 -12.43
N THR A 100 1.67 0.84 -11.84
CA THR A 100 1.88 -0.49 -12.45
C THR A 100 1.05 -0.73 -13.72
N VAL A 101 0.08 0.13 -14.04
CA VAL A 101 -0.68 0.06 -15.31
C VAL A 101 0.18 0.51 -16.49
N TRP A 102 1.07 1.48 -16.31
CA TRP A 102 1.99 1.94 -17.36
C TRP A 102 2.96 0.83 -17.78
N ALA A 103 3.49 0.07 -16.82
CA ALA A 103 4.37 -1.06 -17.10
C ALA A 103 3.71 -2.18 -17.93
N ALA A 104 2.39 -2.34 -17.83
CA ALA A 104 1.64 -3.32 -18.64
C ALA A 104 1.33 -2.83 -20.07
N ALA A 105 1.34 -1.51 -20.29
CA ALA A 105 1.05 -0.90 -21.60
C ALA A 105 2.29 -0.81 -22.52
N ILE A 106 3.50 -0.92 -21.97
CA ILE A 106 4.75 -1.00 -22.72
C ILE A 106 4.92 -2.44 -23.24
N ASN A 107 4.22 -2.77 -24.32
CA ASN A 107 4.44 -4.00 -25.07
C ASN A 107 5.40 -3.73 -26.26
N PRO A 108 6.22 -4.71 -26.68
CA PRO A 108 7.18 -4.50 -27.78
C PRO A 108 6.53 -4.11 -29.11
N GLU A 109 5.30 -4.55 -29.35
CA GLU A 109 4.58 -4.32 -30.60
C GLU A 109 4.07 -2.87 -30.73
N ASN A 110 3.57 -2.29 -29.65
CA ASN A 110 3.16 -0.89 -29.53
C ASN A 110 4.37 0.02 -29.67
N VAL A 111 5.50 -0.34 -29.04
CA VAL A 111 6.75 0.40 -29.17
C VAL A 111 7.22 0.38 -30.62
N LYS A 112 7.22 -0.80 -31.27
CA LYS A 112 7.57 -0.92 -32.68
C LYS A 112 6.64 -0.09 -33.57
N HIS A 113 5.33 -0.23 -33.38
CA HIS A 113 4.33 0.50 -34.15
C HIS A 113 4.48 2.03 -34.03
N TYR A 114 4.77 2.52 -32.83
CA TYR A 114 5.08 3.93 -32.60
C TYR A 114 6.29 4.39 -33.40
N PHE A 115 7.40 3.65 -33.37
CA PHE A 115 8.61 4.01 -34.13
C PHE A 115 8.43 3.87 -35.65
N ASP A 116 7.62 2.91 -36.12
CA ASP A 116 7.28 2.79 -37.55
C ASP A 116 6.52 4.03 -38.04
N ILE A 117 5.53 4.51 -37.26
CA ILE A 117 4.80 5.75 -37.56
C ILE A 117 5.76 6.94 -37.53
N LEU A 118 6.56 7.07 -36.48
CA LEU A 118 7.52 8.16 -36.33
C LEU A 118 8.49 8.20 -37.52
N GLY A 119 9.07 7.06 -37.90
CA GLY A 119 9.94 6.93 -39.06
C GLY A 119 9.27 7.36 -40.36
N SER A 120 8.01 6.99 -40.57
CA SER A 120 7.25 7.40 -41.76
C SER A 120 7.02 8.92 -41.83
N VAL A 121 6.80 9.58 -40.69
CA VAL A 121 6.64 11.04 -40.60
C VAL A 121 7.97 11.74 -40.88
N TYR A 122 9.07 11.25 -40.29
CA TYR A 122 10.40 11.79 -40.55
C TYR A 122 10.79 11.67 -42.02
N ALA A 123 10.54 10.52 -42.64
CA ALA A 123 10.83 10.31 -44.07
C ALA A 123 9.97 11.20 -44.99
N LYS A 124 8.76 11.58 -44.56
CA LYS A 124 7.85 12.39 -45.37
C LYS A 124 8.13 13.89 -45.27
N TYR A 125 8.46 14.38 -44.08
CA TYR A 125 8.51 15.81 -43.79
C TYR A 125 9.92 16.36 -43.55
N GLU A 126 10.91 15.48 -43.31
CA GLU A 126 12.31 15.84 -43.07
C GLU A 126 12.47 17.08 -42.17
N PRO A 127 11.88 17.08 -40.96
CA PRO A 127 11.85 18.27 -40.13
C PRO A 127 13.24 18.68 -39.67
N CYS A 128 13.55 19.98 -39.74
CA CYS A 128 14.75 20.54 -39.12
C CYS A 128 14.73 20.30 -37.60
N LEU A 129 15.91 20.09 -37.00
CA LEU A 129 16.06 19.83 -35.55
C LEU A 129 15.45 20.94 -34.68
N GLU A 130 15.51 22.19 -35.14
CA GLU A 130 14.92 23.36 -34.49
C GLU A 130 13.38 23.30 -34.38
N ASN A 131 12.73 22.42 -35.14
CA ASN A 131 11.27 22.29 -35.19
C ASN A 131 10.76 20.99 -34.53
N ILE A 132 11.63 20.25 -33.85
CA ILE A 132 11.28 18.99 -33.20
C ILE A 132 11.29 19.20 -31.70
N TYR A 133 10.12 19.08 -31.09
CA TYR A 133 9.92 19.29 -29.66
C TYR A 133 9.40 18.02 -28.99
N GLY A 134 10.10 17.58 -27.95
CA GLY A 134 9.61 16.60 -27.00
C GLY A 134 8.87 17.32 -25.88
N MET A 135 7.59 17.00 -25.70
CA MET A 135 6.76 17.57 -24.65
C MET A 135 6.26 16.43 -23.75
N ASP A 136 6.35 16.63 -22.45
CA ASP A 136 5.81 15.69 -21.47
C ASP A 136 5.05 16.40 -20.34
N GLU A 137 4.07 15.71 -19.78
CA GLU A 137 3.22 16.19 -18.69
C GLU A 137 3.60 15.48 -17.38
N SER A 138 4.09 16.25 -16.40
CA SER A 138 4.33 15.75 -15.06
C SER A 138 3.30 16.29 -14.08
N GLY A 139 2.50 15.39 -13.50
CA GLY A 139 1.52 15.71 -12.47
C GLY A 139 2.13 15.63 -11.07
N PHE A 140 2.01 16.70 -10.29
CA PHE A 140 2.44 16.78 -8.91
C PHE A 140 1.20 16.86 -8.01
N PRO A 141 0.80 15.74 -7.36
CA PRO A 141 -0.32 15.77 -6.43
C PRO A 141 0.09 16.57 -5.18
N LEU A 142 -0.75 17.52 -4.78
CA LEU A 142 -0.56 18.29 -3.55
C LEU A 142 -0.89 17.47 -2.29
N GLY A 143 -1.68 16.40 -2.44
CA GLY A 143 -1.93 15.40 -1.41
C GLY A 143 -0.87 14.29 -1.45
N GLY A 144 -0.06 14.17 -0.39
CA GLY A 144 1.07 13.25 -0.33
C GLY A 144 0.68 11.77 -0.53
N SER A 145 1.08 11.19 -1.66
CA SER A 145 1.12 9.74 -1.85
C SER A 145 2.46 9.19 -1.35
N GLU A 146 2.71 9.30 -0.03
CA GLU A 146 3.89 8.66 0.53
C GLU A 146 3.71 7.13 0.52
N ARG A 147 4.81 6.43 0.18
CA ARG A 147 4.89 4.97 0.35
C ARG A 147 4.77 4.67 1.83
N GLU A 148 3.63 4.12 2.22
CA GLU A 148 3.35 3.76 3.60
C GLU A 148 3.50 2.25 3.78
N CYS A 149 4.03 1.82 4.92
CA CYS A 149 4.08 0.42 5.32
C CYS A 149 2.69 -0.01 5.82
N VAL A 150 2.06 -0.92 5.10
CA VAL A 150 0.67 -1.37 5.32
C VAL A 150 0.60 -2.88 5.51
N ILE A 151 -0.47 -3.37 6.12
CA ILE A 151 -0.69 -4.79 6.39
C ILE A 151 -1.61 -5.38 5.32
N GLY A 152 -1.24 -6.54 4.78
CA GLY A 152 -2.03 -7.28 3.81
C GLY A 152 -1.74 -8.79 3.85
N HIS A 153 -2.14 -9.49 2.80
CA HIS A 153 -1.96 -10.94 2.70
C HIS A 153 -0.48 -11.37 2.76
N GLN A 154 -0.22 -12.45 3.49
CA GLN A 154 1.04 -13.15 3.41
C GLN A 154 1.31 -13.64 1.98
N GLY A 155 2.52 -13.38 1.47
CA GLY A 155 2.93 -13.76 0.11
C GLY A 155 2.64 -12.71 -0.97
N THR A 156 1.90 -11.64 -0.68
CA THR A 156 1.74 -10.52 -1.62
C THR A 156 3.05 -9.72 -1.71
N LYS A 157 3.53 -9.41 -2.92
CA LYS A 157 4.78 -8.65 -3.11
C LYS A 157 4.63 -7.15 -2.84
N CYS A 158 3.48 -6.57 -3.17
CA CYS A 158 3.21 -5.15 -2.99
C CYS A 158 1.70 -4.89 -2.93
N GLN A 159 1.26 -4.01 -2.02
CA GLN A 159 -0.14 -3.62 -1.90
C GLN A 159 -0.39 -2.33 -2.67
N LYS A 160 -1.50 -2.30 -3.43
CA LYS A 160 -1.94 -1.09 -4.12
C LYS A 160 -2.85 -0.31 -3.18
N LYS A 161 -2.48 0.92 -2.87
CA LYS A 161 -3.30 1.83 -2.05
C LYS A 161 -4.10 2.74 -2.99
N ARG A 162 -5.41 2.78 -2.82
CA ARG A 162 -6.27 3.76 -3.46
C ARG A 162 -6.12 5.06 -2.67
N CYS A 163 -5.51 6.07 -3.27
CA CYS A 163 -5.48 7.40 -2.68
C CYS A 163 -6.86 8.05 -2.87
N ASP A 164 -7.34 8.71 -1.81
CA ASP A 164 -8.50 9.57 -1.92
C ASP A 164 -8.16 10.68 -2.90
N GLY A 165 -9.03 10.83 -3.89
CA GLY A 165 -8.78 11.65 -5.06
C GLY A 165 -9.07 13.11 -4.75
N ASP A 166 -8.34 13.70 -3.82
CA ASP A 166 -8.19 15.15 -3.84
C ASP A 166 -7.33 15.44 -5.08
N LYS A 167 -8.02 15.64 -6.21
CA LYS A 167 -7.45 15.85 -7.55
C LYS A 167 -6.82 17.24 -7.68
N GLU A 168 -6.27 17.76 -6.59
CA GLU A 168 -5.46 18.96 -6.61
C GLU A 168 -4.07 18.55 -7.10
N ASN A 169 -3.96 18.53 -8.42
CA ASN A 169 -2.72 18.25 -9.12
C ASN A 169 -2.21 19.59 -9.63
N VAL A 170 -0.95 19.90 -9.37
CA VAL A 170 -0.24 20.88 -10.19
C VAL A 170 0.37 20.13 -11.35
N THR A 171 -0.01 20.49 -12.57
CA THR A 171 0.57 19.91 -13.76
C THR A 171 1.68 20.82 -14.27
N VAL A 172 2.86 20.26 -14.54
CA VAL A 172 3.94 20.95 -15.23
C VAL A 172 4.10 20.34 -16.63
N LEU A 173 3.96 21.18 -17.64
CA LEU A 173 4.25 20.84 -19.03
C LEU A 173 5.69 21.27 -19.33
N ALA A 174 6.58 20.30 -19.50
CA ALA A 174 7.97 20.53 -19.86
C ALA A 174 8.16 20.21 -21.34
N THR A 175 8.77 21.15 -22.08
CA THR A 175 9.02 20.99 -23.51
C THR A 175 10.49 21.28 -23.83
N ILE A 176 11.16 20.31 -24.44
CA ILE A 176 12.56 20.38 -24.87
C ILE A 176 12.64 20.28 -26.39
N CYS A 177 13.49 21.09 -27.00
CA CYS A 177 13.78 21.03 -28.42
C CYS A 177 14.98 20.09 -28.67
N THR A 178 15.02 19.45 -29.85
CA THR A 178 16.17 18.60 -30.21
C THR A 178 17.45 19.38 -30.49
N ASP A 179 17.38 20.70 -30.69
CA ASP A 179 18.54 21.59 -30.80
C ASP A 179 19.21 21.89 -29.44
N GLY A 180 18.67 21.37 -28.34
CA GLY A 180 19.17 21.56 -26.98
C GLY A 180 18.60 22.77 -26.25
N THR A 181 17.74 23.56 -26.89
CA THR A 181 16.98 24.63 -26.23
C THR A 181 15.75 24.08 -25.50
N SER A 182 15.23 24.83 -24.53
CA SER A 182 14.01 24.48 -23.82
C SER A 182 13.03 25.64 -23.80
N VAL A 183 11.75 25.31 -23.91
CA VAL A 183 10.67 26.28 -23.70
C VAL A 183 10.42 26.35 -22.18
N PRO A 184 10.24 27.56 -21.61
CA PRO A 184 9.88 27.68 -20.20
C PRO A 184 8.67 26.78 -19.87
N PRO A 185 8.76 25.97 -18.81
CA PRO A 185 7.70 25.03 -18.49
C PRO A 185 6.40 25.77 -18.13
N ALA A 186 5.28 25.28 -18.64
CA ALA A 186 3.98 25.83 -18.30
C ALA A 186 3.44 25.12 -17.06
N VAL A 187 3.15 25.89 -16.01
CA VAL A 187 2.56 25.36 -14.77
C VAL A 187 1.06 25.63 -14.78
N ILE A 188 0.29 24.55 -14.81
CA ILE A 188 -1.17 24.58 -14.78
C ILE A 188 -1.59 24.30 -13.33
N PHE A 189 -2.12 25.33 -12.69
CA PHE A 189 -2.72 25.24 -11.36
C PHE A 189 -4.20 24.89 -11.46
N LYS A 190 -4.79 24.52 -10.32
CA LYS A 190 -6.24 24.28 -10.19
C LYS A 190 -7.04 25.44 -10.80
N GLY A 191 -7.98 25.11 -11.69
CA GLY A 191 -8.95 26.07 -12.16
C GLY A 191 -9.84 26.55 -11.02
N GLN A 192 -9.87 27.86 -10.75
CA GLN A 192 -10.93 28.46 -9.95
C GLN A 192 -12.15 28.63 -10.86
N ASN A 193 -13.27 27.99 -10.51
CA ASN A 193 -14.55 28.35 -11.11
C ASN A 193 -14.82 29.82 -10.77
N PHE A 194 -14.74 30.71 -11.76
CA PHE A 194 -15.36 32.03 -11.66
C PHE A 194 -16.87 31.80 -11.74
N MET A 195 -17.53 31.88 -10.58
CA MET A 195 -18.98 31.92 -10.47
C MET A 195 -19.40 33.37 -10.21
#